data_AF-A0A3D4WD58-F1
#
_entry.id   AF-A0A3D4WD58-F1
#
_cell.length_a   1.000
_cell.length_b   1.000
_cell.length_c   1.000
_cell.angle_alpha   90.00
_cell.angle_beta   90.00
_cell.angle_gamma   90.00
#
_symmetry.space_group_name_H-M   'P 1'
#
loop_
_entity.id
_entity.type
_entity.pdbx_description
1 polymer ?
#
loop_
_entity_poly.entity_id
_entity_poly.type
_entity_poly.pdbx_seq_one_letter_code
_entity_poly.pdbx_strand_id
1 'polypeptide(L)'
;MKRFSILLIVFLLSFRVAYPVEGMWLPLLLEQLNEPEMKSMGMRISAEDIYSINKSSLKDAILLFGRGCTAEIISDEGLILTNHHCGYGQIQRHSSLENDYL
;
A
#
# COMPACT_ATOMS: atom_id res chain seq x y z
N MET A 1 -41.98 33.04 -3.20
CA MET A 1 -41.11 32.40 -4.22
C MET A 1 -39.63 32.73 -4.04
N LYS A 2 -39.20 34.01 -4.11
CA LYS A 2 -37.77 34.38 -3.98
C LYS A 2 -37.07 33.84 -2.72
N ARG A 3 -37.73 33.86 -1.55
CA ARG A 3 -37.17 33.31 -0.29
C ARG A 3 -36.97 31.79 -0.32
N PHE A 4 -37.85 31.06 -1.01
CA PHE A 4 -37.74 29.60 -1.15
C PHE A 4 -36.59 29.23 -2.09
N SER A 5 -36.41 30.01 -3.17
CA SER A 5 -35.27 29.87 -4.07
C SER A 5 -33.93 30.13 -3.36
N ILE A 6 -33.86 31.13 -2.47
CA ILE A 6 -32.65 31.43 -1.68
C ILE A 6 -32.32 30.28 -0.72
N LEU A 7 -33.32 29.75 -0.02
CA LEU A 7 -33.13 28.63 0.91
C LEU A 7 -32.66 27.36 0.18
N LEU A 8 -33.18 27.09 -1.01
CA LEU A 8 -32.76 25.95 -1.83
C LEU A 8 -31.29 26.08 -2.29
N ILE A 9 -30.87 27.27 -2.69
CA ILE A 9 -29.47 27.53 -3.09
C ILE A 9 -28.52 27.32 -1.89
N VAL A 10 -28.88 27.84 -0.72
CA VAL A 10 -28.07 27.64 0.51
C VAL A 10 -27.98 26.15 0.86
N PHE A 11 -29.09 25.42 0.77
CA PHE A 11 -29.11 23.97 1.02
C PHE A 11 -28.22 23.17 0.05
N LEU A 12 -28.24 23.51 -1.23
CA LEU A 12 -27.39 22.85 -2.23
C LEU A 12 -25.90 23.17 -2.03
N LEU A 13 -25.57 24.40 -1.61
CA LEU A 13 -24.20 24.81 -1.31
C LEU A 13 -23.66 24.25 0.02
N SER A 14 -24.53 23.79 0.92
CA SER A 14 -24.11 23.14 2.17
C SER A 14 -23.59 21.70 1.99
N PHE A 15 -23.80 21.07 0.83
CA PHE A 15 -23.18 19.77 0.54
C PHE A 15 -21.73 19.98 0.10
N ARG A 16 -20.79 19.77 1.03
CA ARG A 16 -19.38 19.60 0.67
C ARG A 16 -19.17 18.20 0.12
N VAL A 17 -18.69 18.10 -1.12
CA VAL A 17 -18.23 16.84 -1.69
C VAL A 17 -16.93 16.47 -0.99
N ALA A 18 -16.94 15.37 -0.24
CA ALA A 18 -15.72 14.77 0.28
C ALA A 18 -15.18 13.80 -0.77
N TYR A 19 -13.90 13.93 -1.11
CA TYR A 19 -13.19 12.97 -1.95
C TYR A 19 -12.35 12.07 -1.04
N PRO A 20 -12.55 10.74 -1.08
CA PRO A 20 -11.67 9.83 -0.33
C PRO A 20 -10.26 9.90 -0.92
N VAL A 21 -9.28 10.17 -0.06
CA VAL A 21 -7.84 10.23 -0.43
C VAL A 21 -7.14 8.90 -0.11
N GLU A 22 -7.72 8.07 0.77
CA GLU A 22 -7.15 6.79 1.19
C GLU A 22 -7.62 5.63 0.28
N GLY A 23 -6.79 4.59 0.16
CA GLY A 23 -7.15 3.38 -0.57
C GLY A 23 -6.03 2.33 -0.66
N MET A 24 -6.43 1.07 -0.89
CA MET A 24 -5.55 0.01 -1.36
C MET A 24 -5.76 -0.17 -2.85
N TRP A 25 -4.74 0.19 -3.64
CA TRP A 25 -4.83 0.27 -5.09
C TRP A 25 -4.35 -1.02 -5.74
N LEU A 26 -4.99 -1.40 -6.84
CA LEU A 26 -4.46 -2.47 -7.70
C LEU A 26 -3.21 -1.94 -8.41
N PRO A 27 -2.01 -2.54 -8.23
CA PRO A 27 -0.78 -2.00 -8.80
C PRO A 27 -0.82 -1.85 -10.33
N LEU A 28 -1.57 -2.73 -11.01
CA LEU A 28 -1.79 -2.68 -12.46
C LEU A 28 -2.46 -1.37 -12.94
N LEU A 29 -3.17 -0.65 -12.06
CA LEU A 29 -3.94 0.55 -12.40
C LEU A 29 -3.27 1.85 -11.95
N LEU A 30 -2.07 1.79 -11.36
CA LEU A 30 -1.40 2.96 -10.77
C LEU A 30 -1.14 4.05 -11.80
N GLU A 31 -0.69 3.71 -13.00
CA GLU A 31 -0.43 4.67 -14.08
C GLU A 31 -1.69 5.47 -14.44
N GLN A 32 -2.83 4.79 -14.52
CA GLN A 32 -4.10 5.39 -14.95
C GLN A 32 -4.77 6.23 -13.85
N LEU A 33 -4.64 5.81 -12.59
CA LEU A 33 -5.49 6.33 -11.51
C LEU A 33 -4.73 7.10 -10.44
N ASN A 34 -3.45 6.80 -10.19
CA ASN A 34 -2.77 7.23 -8.97
C ASN A 34 -1.44 7.95 -9.21
N GLU A 35 -0.74 7.68 -10.32
CA GLU A 35 0.61 8.20 -10.54
C GLU A 35 0.69 9.74 -10.46
N PRO A 36 -0.22 10.53 -11.07
CA PRO A 36 -0.19 11.99 -10.93
C PRO A 36 -0.23 12.46 -9.47
N GLU A 37 -1.08 11.84 -8.65
CA GLU A 37 -1.19 12.13 -7.23
C GLU A 37 0.09 11.72 -6.48
N MET A 38 0.58 10.50 -6.69
CA MET A 38 1.81 10.01 -6.06
C MET A 38 3.02 10.90 -6.39
N LYS A 39 3.14 11.39 -7.63
CA LYS A 39 4.17 12.35 -8.05
C LYS A 39 4.00 13.69 -7.33
N SER A 40 2.77 14.18 -7.20
CA SER A 40 2.48 15.43 -6.46
C SER A 40 2.87 15.33 -4.98
N MET A 41 2.81 14.12 -4.41
CA MET A 41 3.27 13.81 -3.04
C MET A 41 4.79 13.58 -2.93
N GLY A 42 5.53 13.64 -4.05
CA GLY A 42 6.99 13.57 -4.08
C GLY A 42 7.59 12.26 -4.57
N MET A 43 6.79 11.31 -5.04
CA MET A 43 7.30 10.08 -5.67
C MET A 43 8.13 10.43 -6.93
N ARG A 44 9.30 9.79 -7.07
CA ARG A 44 10.21 10.05 -8.21
C ARG A 44 10.21 8.95 -9.27
N ILE A 45 10.02 7.69 -8.87
CA ILE A 45 9.89 6.54 -9.79
C ILE A 45 8.55 6.55 -10.53
N SER A 46 8.46 5.86 -11.66
CA SER A 46 7.22 5.73 -12.45
C SER A 46 6.30 4.61 -11.91
N ALA A 47 5.04 4.60 -12.35
CA ALA A 47 4.14 3.47 -12.05
C ALA A 47 4.68 2.14 -12.61
N GLU A 48 5.34 2.16 -13.77
CA GLU A 48 5.93 0.96 -14.38
C GLU A 48 7.12 0.40 -13.57
N ASP A 49 7.83 1.26 -12.83
CA ASP A 49 8.88 0.82 -11.89
C ASP A 49 8.27 0.10 -10.67
N ILE A 50 7.00 0.36 -10.33
CA ILE A 50 6.28 -0.33 -9.26
C ILE A 50 5.73 -1.66 -9.78
N TYR A 51 4.98 -1.63 -10.89
CA TYR A 51 4.35 -2.80 -11.49
C TYR A 51 4.54 -2.80 -13.01
N SER A 52 5.17 -3.85 -13.53
CA SER A 52 5.20 -4.15 -14.97
C SER A 52 4.95 -5.64 -15.22
N ILE A 53 4.32 -5.95 -16.35
CA ILE A 53 4.22 -7.32 -16.87
C ILE A 53 5.34 -7.65 -17.85
N ASN A 54 6.04 -6.63 -18.37
CA ASN A 54 7.00 -6.77 -19.48
C ASN A 54 8.46 -6.75 -19.02
N LYS A 55 8.75 -6.11 -17.89
CA LYS A 55 10.09 -5.97 -17.31
C LYS A 55 10.04 -6.19 -15.79
N SER A 56 11.20 -6.34 -15.18
CA SER A 56 11.31 -6.37 -13.72
C SER A 56 10.81 -5.07 -13.10
N SER A 57 10.10 -5.17 -11.98
CA SER A 57 9.61 -4.00 -11.22
C SER A 57 9.64 -4.30 -9.71
N LEU A 58 9.31 -3.31 -8.86
CA LEU A 58 9.30 -3.50 -7.40
C LEU A 58 8.41 -4.65 -6.94
N LYS A 59 7.33 -4.97 -7.68
CA LYS A 59 6.46 -6.13 -7.38
C LYS A 59 7.25 -7.43 -7.22
N ASP A 60 8.36 -7.60 -7.94
CA ASP A 60 9.12 -8.84 -7.97
C ASP A 60 9.92 -9.06 -6.68
N ALA A 61 10.12 -8.00 -5.90
CA ALA A 61 10.78 -8.06 -4.60
C ALA A 61 9.79 -8.19 -3.43
N ILE A 62 8.47 -8.08 -3.65
CA ILE A 62 7.45 -8.12 -2.60
C ILE A 62 6.73 -9.47 -2.60
N LEU A 63 6.67 -10.11 -1.44
CA LEU A 63 6.22 -11.49 -1.28
C LEU A 63 5.07 -11.60 -0.29
N LEU A 64 4.20 -12.59 -0.51
CA LEU A 64 3.36 -13.13 0.54
C LEU A 64 4.22 -13.99 1.48
N PHE A 65 4.30 -13.60 2.76
CA PHE A 65 5.01 -14.34 3.79
C PHE A 65 4.03 -15.12 4.67
N GLY A 66 4.18 -16.45 4.67
CA GLY A 66 3.29 -17.35 5.40
C GLY A 66 1.86 -17.28 4.86
N ARG A 67 0.88 -17.02 5.74
CA ARG A 67 -0.56 -17.00 5.40
C ARG A 67 -1.23 -15.63 5.51
N GLY A 68 -0.46 -14.55 5.70
CA GLY A 68 -1.06 -13.22 5.89
C GLY A 68 -0.11 -12.07 6.15
N CYS A 69 1.21 -12.30 6.13
CA CYS A 69 2.19 -11.22 6.23
C CYS A 69 2.75 -10.86 4.86
N THR A 70 3.41 -9.71 4.79
CA THR A 70 4.23 -9.29 3.66
C THR A 70 5.70 -9.41 4.02
N ALA A 71 6.53 -9.61 3.02
CA ALA A 71 7.98 -9.57 3.13
C ALA A 71 8.60 -8.97 1.87
N GLU A 72 9.87 -8.62 1.96
CA GLU A 72 10.62 -8.00 0.87
C GLU A 72 12.01 -8.62 0.71
N ILE A 73 12.46 -8.79 -0.53
CA ILE A 73 13.83 -9.21 -0.87
C ILE A 73 14.75 -7.99 -0.85
N ILE A 74 15.89 -8.10 -0.17
CA ILE A 74 16.88 -7.02 0.00
C ILE A 74 18.30 -7.38 -0.47
N SER A 75 18.53 -8.60 -0.97
CA SER A 75 19.81 -8.99 -1.58
C SER A 75 19.61 -9.84 -2.85
N ASP A 76 20.63 -9.88 -3.68
CA ASP A 76 20.73 -10.75 -4.87
C ASP A 76 20.84 -12.25 -4.53
N GLU A 77 21.22 -12.57 -3.29
CA GLU A 77 21.20 -13.92 -2.72
C GLU A 77 19.82 -14.33 -2.16
N GLY A 78 18.82 -13.46 -2.23
CA GLY A 78 17.47 -13.75 -1.74
C GLY A 78 17.29 -13.58 -0.23
N LEU A 79 18.06 -12.69 0.41
CA LEU A 79 17.80 -12.28 1.80
C LEU A 79 16.45 -11.56 1.87
N ILE A 80 15.59 -12.01 2.79
CA ILE A 80 14.23 -11.50 2.97
C ILE A 80 14.08 -10.82 4.33
N LEU A 81 13.41 -9.67 4.36
CA LEU A 81 12.97 -9.01 5.59
C LEU A 81 11.46 -9.16 5.77
N THR A 82 11.03 -9.28 7.03
CA THR A 82 9.64 -9.22 7.47
C THR A 82 9.60 -8.78 8.93
N ASN A 83 8.41 -8.57 9.50
CA ASN A 83 8.28 -8.19 10.90
C ASN A 83 8.56 -9.36 11.86
N HIS A 84 9.03 -9.04 13.06
CA HIS A 84 9.27 -10.04 14.12
C HIS A 84 8.03 -10.90 14.40
N HIS A 85 6.85 -10.29 14.53
CA HIS A 85 5.60 -11.02 14.81
C HIS A 85 5.19 -11.96 13.66
N CYS A 86 5.64 -11.69 12.42
CA CYS A 86 5.43 -12.55 11.27
C CYS A 86 6.37 -13.77 11.31
N GLY A 87 7.63 -13.57 11.72
CA GLY A 87 8.62 -14.64 11.92
C GLY A 87 8.48 -15.41 13.23
N TYR A 88 7.69 -14.91 14.18
CA TYR A 88 7.59 -15.39 15.56
C TYR A 88 7.36 -16.90 15.66
N GLY A 89 6.48 -17.46 14.84
CA GLY A 89 6.19 -18.90 14.84
C GLY A 89 7.41 -19.76 14.48
N GLN A 90 8.32 -19.27 13.64
CA GLN A 90 9.58 -19.96 13.34
C GLN A 90 10.59 -19.81 14.46
N ILE A 91 10.72 -18.61 15.05
CA ILE A 91 11.61 -18.34 16.18
C ILE A 91 11.23 -19.22 17.37
N GLN A 92 9.95 -19.20 17.76
CA GLN A 92 9.42 -20.00 18.85
C GLN A 92 9.67 -21.51 18.64
N ARG A 93 9.45 -22.02 17.42
CA ARG A 93 9.63 -23.45 17.10
C ARG A 93 11.07 -23.94 17.24
N HIS A 94 12.04 -23.06 17.14
CA HIS A 94 13.46 -23.38 17.29
C HIS A 94 14.02 -22.97 18.65
N SER A 95 13.22 -22.32 19.50
CA SER A 95 13.62 -21.94 20.85
C SER A 95 13.51 -23.12 21.82
N SER A 96 14.35 -23.11 22.85
CA SER A 96 14.41 -24.12 23.92
C SER A 96 14.92 -23.47 25.21
N LEU A 97 14.91 -24.18 26.34
CA LEU A 97 15.49 -23.65 27.59
C LEU A 97 17.01 -23.41 27.50
N GLU A 98 17.71 -24.16 26.66
CA GLU A 98 19.15 -23.97 26.43
C GLU A 98 19.42 -22.83 25.44
N ASN A 99 18.58 -22.69 24.41
CA ASN A 99 18.69 -21.68 23.37
C ASN A 99 17.40 -20.87 23.28
N ASP A 100 17.33 -19.78 24.04
CA ASP A 100 16.19 -18.89 24.11
C ASP A 100 16.31 -17.77 23.05
N TYR A 101 15.72 -18.01 21.87
CA TYR A 101 15.76 -17.05 20.75
C TYR A 101 14.59 -16.05 20.78
N LEU A 102 13.62 -16.23 21.69
CA LEU A 102 12.48 -15.33 21.89
C LEU A 102 12.82 -14.21 22.89
#